data_AF-A0A7K2EVV4-F1
#
_entry.id   AF-A0A7K2EVV4-F1
#
_cell.length_a   1.000
_cell.length_b   1.000
_cell.length_c   1.000
_cell.angle_alpha   90.00
_cell.angle_beta   90.00
_cell.angle_gamma   90.00
#
_symmetry.space_group_name_H-M   'P 1'
#
loop_
_entity.id
_entity.type
_entity.pdbx_description
1 polymer ?
#
loop_
_entity_poly.entity_id
_entity_poly.type
_entity_poly.pdbx_seq_one_letter_code
_entity_poly.pdbx_strand_id
1 'polypeptide(L)'
;MNDRTSGPERAEREELARLLPAPAERDLPPGRHLHHKDNLMRLIDQDGDRTTARPRPRLLRPAVLLPAAGLALGGVLLTTLTLTGQDSTPAPPVAGTGSQATAPRGAAVLLDRIASVAEKSDEQTVTGDQFVYVRTLQSVNEGEYGGPAKLGEPGEREVWMTQKPGPVIDEGLIHEDGRYYPITVGVPDGETPVGYPAGLNRPTYAWLASLPTDPDTLLRRLATEISRDQDARDTPAEERDPDQDAFEAIGELLRETVMPPKTAAALYKAAARIPGVSEDPDAVDAAGRHGIGVARDDTRAGWRTAWIFDSTTLEYLGEQSYLIRDTEMGKKGTPISKSAVLERAVVDALRERPSKGKPSTT
;
A
#
# COMPACT_ATOMS: atom_id res chain seq x y z
N MET A 1 30.67 -49.78 -23.25
CA MET A 1 30.60 -48.89 -24.42
C MET A 1 29.48 -47.89 -24.16
N ASN A 2 29.67 -46.63 -24.55
CA ASN A 2 28.70 -45.54 -24.38
C ASN A 2 27.48 -45.77 -25.32
N ASP A 3 26.33 -45.07 -25.22
CA ASP A 3 26.17 -43.63 -24.98
C ASP A 3 24.87 -43.24 -24.26
N ARG A 4 24.89 -42.03 -23.67
CA ARG A 4 23.69 -41.31 -23.21
C ARG A 4 23.44 -40.13 -24.14
N THR A 5 22.23 -40.00 -24.65
CA THR A 5 21.81 -38.91 -25.53
C THR A 5 21.88 -37.56 -24.81
N SER A 6 22.78 -36.68 -25.26
CA SER A 6 22.82 -35.27 -24.84
C SER A 6 21.63 -34.51 -25.44
N GLY A 7 20.94 -33.71 -24.62
CA GLY A 7 19.96 -32.74 -25.09
C GLY A 7 20.63 -31.49 -25.70
N PRO A 8 19.86 -30.63 -26.40
CA PRO A 8 20.38 -29.50 -27.16
C PRO A 8 21.17 -28.53 -26.28
N GLU A 9 22.34 -28.12 -26.77
CA GLU A 9 23.27 -27.28 -26.03
C GLU A 9 22.76 -25.84 -25.91
N ARG A 10 23.23 -25.14 -24.87
CA ARG A 10 22.84 -23.77 -24.52
C ARG A 10 22.94 -22.77 -25.70
N ALA A 11 23.89 -22.99 -26.61
CA ALA A 11 24.07 -22.17 -27.80
C ALA A 11 22.84 -22.16 -28.73
N GLU A 12 22.20 -23.32 -28.97
CA GLU A 12 21.02 -23.42 -29.83
C GLU A 12 19.83 -22.65 -29.23
N ARG A 13 19.71 -22.62 -27.89
CA ARG A 13 18.70 -21.82 -27.19
C ARG A 13 18.95 -20.31 -27.31
N GLU A 14 20.21 -19.89 -27.23
CA GLU A 14 20.62 -18.49 -27.40
C GLU A 14 20.56 -18.02 -28.87
N GLU A 15 20.60 -18.94 -29.83
CA GLU A 15 20.38 -18.67 -31.26
C GLU A 15 18.88 -18.58 -31.60
N LEU A 16 18.06 -19.52 -31.11
CA LEU A 16 16.60 -19.45 -31.22
C LEU A 16 16.02 -18.19 -30.58
N ALA A 17 16.56 -17.75 -29.44
CA ALA A 17 16.14 -16.52 -28.77
C ALA A 17 16.36 -15.23 -29.60
N ARG A 18 17.30 -15.24 -30.57
CA ARG A 18 17.54 -14.11 -31.49
C ARG A 18 16.67 -14.15 -32.75
N LEU A 19 16.04 -15.29 -33.02
CA LEU A 19 15.12 -15.49 -34.14
C LEU A 19 13.66 -15.23 -33.76
N LEU A 20 13.37 -15.10 -32.46
CA LEU A 20 12.10 -14.59 -31.97
C LEU A 20 12.06 -13.06 -32.16
N PRO A 21 10.96 -12.48 -32.68
CA PRO A 21 10.77 -11.04 -32.64
C PRO A 21 10.79 -10.57 -31.18
N ALA A 22 11.26 -9.34 -30.94
CA ALA A 22 11.17 -8.72 -29.62
C ALA A 22 9.71 -8.83 -29.12
N PRO A 23 9.46 -9.27 -27.88
CA PRO A 23 8.10 -9.32 -27.35
C PRO A 23 7.52 -7.91 -27.42
N ALA A 24 6.32 -7.79 -27.98
CA ALA A 24 5.66 -6.50 -28.11
C ALA A 24 5.54 -5.85 -26.72
N GLU A 25 6.05 -4.62 -26.59
CA GLU A 25 5.86 -3.82 -25.39
C GLU A 25 4.36 -3.61 -25.20
N ARG A 26 3.81 -4.23 -24.15
CA ARG A 26 2.40 -4.12 -23.80
C ARG A 26 2.22 -2.81 -23.04
N ASP A 27 1.99 -1.73 -23.78
CA ASP A 27 1.68 -0.43 -23.19
C ASP A 27 0.48 -0.55 -22.23
N LEU A 28 0.72 -0.22 -20.96
CA LEU A 28 -0.31 -0.23 -19.93
C LEU A 28 -1.06 1.12 -19.94
N PRO A 29 -2.40 1.15 -19.79
CA PRO A 29 -3.15 2.40 -19.81
C PRO A 29 -2.73 3.35 -18.68
N PRO A 30 -2.65 4.69 -18.90
CA PRO A 30 -2.04 5.61 -17.92
C PRO A 30 -2.82 5.85 -16.62
N GLY A 31 -3.95 5.16 -16.42
CA GLY A 31 -4.98 5.57 -15.46
C GLY A 31 -4.67 5.35 -13.98
N ARG A 32 -3.69 4.51 -13.62
CA ARG A 32 -3.38 4.14 -12.21
C ARG A 32 -1.89 3.97 -11.97
N HIS A 33 -1.09 4.90 -12.50
CA HIS A 33 0.37 4.82 -12.46
C HIS A 33 0.96 4.66 -11.05
N LEU A 34 0.33 5.13 -9.97
CA LEU A 34 0.90 5.01 -8.62
C LEU A 34 0.67 3.63 -8.00
N HIS A 35 -0.56 3.20 -7.75
CA HIS A 35 -0.80 1.88 -7.17
C HIS A 35 -0.33 0.73 -8.10
N HIS A 36 -0.38 0.91 -9.43
CA HIS A 36 0.20 -0.10 -10.33
C HIS A 36 1.72 -0.03 -10.40
N LYS A 37 2.37 1.15 -10.29
CA LYS A 37 3.82 1.22 -10.06
C LYS A 37 4.16 0.56 -8.73
N ASP A 38 3.53 0.91 -7.62
CA ASP A 38 3.89 0.38 -6.30
C ASP A 38 3.68 -1.16 -6.23
N ASN A 39 2.64 -1.72 -6.87
CA ASN A 39 2.52 -3.18 -7.05
C ASN A 39 3.51 -3.78 -8.05
N LEU A 40 3.87 -3.08 -9.13
CA LEU A 40 4.89 -3.53 -10.08
C LEU A 40 6.29 -3.51 -9.43
N MET A 41 6.60 -2.49 -8.63
CA MET A 41 7.78 -2.42 -7.75
C MET A 41 7.78 -3.62 -6.80
N ARG A 42 6.64 -3.86 -6.11
CA ARG A 42 6.46 -5.01 -5.20
C ARG A 42 6.72 -6.37 -5.86
N LEU A 43 6.41 -6.51 -7.15
CA LEU A 43 6.62 -7.73 -7.93
C LEU A 43 8.08 -7.85 -8.44
N ILE A 44 8.66 -6.78 -8.99
CA ILE A 44 10.01 -6.86 -9.59
C ILE A 44 11.11 -6.90 -8.51
N ASP A 45 10.91 -6.30 -7.32
CA ASP A 45 11.90 -6.31 -6.23
C ASP A 45 12.27 -7.75 -5.81
N GLN A 46 11.34 -8.69 -6.01
CA GLN A 46 11.50 -10.11 -5.67
C GLN A 46 12.17 -10.94 -6.78
N ASP A 47 12.14 -10.48 -8.03
CA ASP A 47 12.82 -11.16 -9.16
C ASP A 47 14.31 -10.78 -9.24
N GLY A 48 14.67 -9.56 -8.84
CA GLY A 48 16.08 -9.16 -8.68
C GLY A 48 16.84 -10.05 -7.69
N ASP A 49 16.17 -10.41 -6.58
CA ASP A 49 16.73 -11.26 -5.52
C ASP A 49 16.83 -12.76 -5.94
N ARG A 50 16.24 -13.14 -7.08
CA ARG A 50 16.28 -14.52 -7.62
C ARG A 50 17.41 -14.78 -8.63
N THR A 51 18.27 -13.79 -8.92
CA THR A 51 19.37 -13.93 -9.90
C THR A 51 20.59 -14.75 -9.40
N THR A 52 20.42 -16.07 -9.31
CA THR A 52 21.50 -17.09 -9.36
C THR A 52 22.57 -17.08 -8.25
N ALA A 53 22.23 -17.61 -7.07
CA ALA A 53 23.21 -18.08 -6.10
C ALA A 53 24.05 -19.26 -6.65
N ARG A 54 25.16 -18.96 -7.32
CA ARG A 54 26.07 -19.94 -7.95
C ARG A 54 26.76 -20.79 -6.86
N PRO A 55 26.66 -22.14 -6.87
CA PRO A 55 27.22 -22.96 -5.81
C PRO A 55 28.76 -22.94 -5.86
N ARG A 56 29.39 -22.41 -4.81
CA ARG A 56 30.86 -22.46 -4.65
C ARG A 56 31.30 -23.90 -4.34
N PRO A 57 32.24 -24.49 -5.10
CA PRO A 57 32.74 -25.83 -4.80
C PRO A 57 33.63 -25.80 -3.54
N ARG A 58 33.43 -26.77 -2.64
CA ARG A 58 34.30 -26.97 -1.48
C ARG A 58 35.56 -27.73 -1.92
N LEU A 59 36.73 -27.14 -1.73
CA LEU A 59 38.01 -27.84 -1.77
C LEU A 59 38.54 -28.04 -0.35
N LEU A 60 39.17 -29.19 -0.11
CA LEU A 60 39.61 -29.67 1.20
C LEU A 60 41.15 -29.62 1.34
N ARG A 61 41.60 -29.48 2.60
CA ARG A 61 42.98 -29.75 3.13
C ARG A 61 44.04 -28.65 2.89
N PRO A 62 45.16 -28.65 3.65
CA PRO A 62 45.41 -29.16 5.02
C PRO A 62 46.05 -28.10 5.97
N ALA A 63 46.36 -28.49 7.21
CA ALA A 63 46.93 -27.64 8.26
C ALA A 63 48.47 -27.45 8.21
N VAL A 64 48.96 -26.34 8.78
CA VAL A 64 50.35 -26.11 9.24
C VAL A 64 50.32 -25.39 10.60
N LEU A 65 51.36 -25.57 11.42
CA LEU A 65 51.42 -25.28 12.86
C LEU A 65 52.16 -23.97 13.25
N LEU A 66 51.61 -23.24 14.25
CA LEU A 66 52.29 -22.60 15.42
C LEU A 66 53.44 -21.55 15.21
N PRO A 67 53.97 -20.84 16.26
CA PRO A 67 53.47 -20.52 17.63
C PRO A 67 53.62 -19.02 18.06
N ALA A 68 53.35 -18.73 19.37
CA ALA A 68 53.77 -17.55 20.19
C ALA A 68 53.06 -16.19 19.96
N ALA A 69 52.89 -15.26 20.91
CA ALA A 69 52.86 -15.18 22.40
C ALA A 69 52.33 -13.77 22.81
N GLY A 70 51.97 -13.38 24.05
CA GLY A 70 51.83 -14.04 25.37
C GLY A 70 51.90 -13.00 26.53
N LEU A 71 51.41 -13.33 27.75
CA LEU A 71 51.47 -12.54 29.02
C LEU A 71 50.57 -11.26 29.11
N ALA A 72 50.02 -10.79 30.25
CA ALA A 72 49.82 -11.38 31.60
C ALA A 72 48.94 -10.49 32.55
N LEU A 73 48.29 -11.14 33.54
CA LEU A 73 48.02 -10.73 34.97
C LEU A 73 47.02 -9.61 35.40
N GLY A 74 46.33 -9.90 36.52
CA GLY A 74 45.52 -9.00 37.40
C GLY A 74 43.99 -9.18 37.25
N GLY A 75 43.14 -9.52 38.24
CA GLY A 75 43.20 -9.42 39.71
C GLY A 75 42.59 -8.08 40.17
N VAL A 76 41.59 -7.96 41.06
CA VAL A 76 41.18 -8.79 42.22
C VAL A 76 39.79 -8.38 42.79
N LEU A 77 39.08 -9.29 43.50
CA LEU A 77 37.90 -9.18 44.42
C LEU A 77 36.79 -8.09 44.23
N LEU A 78 35.50 -8.44 44.11
CA LEU A 78 34.52 -8.99 45.10
C LEU A 78 34.04 -8.03 46.21
N THR A 79 32.72 -7.77 46.24
CA THR A 79 31.93 -7.63 47.48
C THR A 79 30.46 -7.98 47.20
N THR A 80 29.83 -8.69 48.12
CA THR A 80 28.47 -9.24 48.01
C THR A 80 27.50 -8.54 48.95
N LEU A 81 26.23 -8.44 48.56
CA LEU A 81 25.13 -8.37 49.52
C LEU A 81 23.94 -9.18 49.01
N THR A 82 23.51 -10.14 49.81
CA THR A 82 22.39 -11.04 49.59
C THR A 82 21.16 -10.53 50.33
N LEU A 83 19.98 -10.67 49.74
CA LEU A 83 18.72 -10.73 50.47
C LEU A 83 17.91 -11.93 49.96
N THR A 84 17.68 -12.88 50.86
CA THR A 84 16.96 -14.13 50.60
C THR A 84 15.45 -13.92 50.68
N GLY A 85 14.72 -14.44 49.71
CA GLY A 85 13.26 -14.50 49.70
C GLY A 85 12.82 -15.66 48.83
N GLN A 86 12.79 -16.85 49.41
CA GLN A 86 12.42 -18.09 48.73
C GLN A 86 10.98 -18.43 49.13
N ASP A 87 10.05 -18.48 48.16
CA ASP A 87 8.98 -19.46 48.23
C ASP A 87 8.27 -19.73 46.89
N SER A 88 8.18 -21.02 46.57
CA SER A 88 7.07 -21.70 45.89
C SER A 88 6.49 -21.14 44.56
N THR A 89 6.90 -21.78 43.45
CA THR A 89 6.08 -21.87 42.23
C THR A 89 4.78 -22.61 42.50
N PRO A 90 3.71 -22.28 41.74
CA PRO A 90 3.26 -23.27 40.77
C PRO A 90 2.90 -22.68 39.40
N ALA A 91 3.20 -23.44 38.35
CA ALA A 91 2.59 -23.33 37.01
C ALA A 91 1.68 -24.56 36.80
N PRO A 92 0.81 -24.63 35.77
CA PRO A 92 0.32 -23.59 34.84
C PRO A 92 -1.26 -23.49 34.94
N PRO A 93 -2.03 -23.03 33.93
CA PRO A 93 -2.17 -23.74 32.65
C PRO A 93 -1.96 -22.87 31.41
N VAL A 94 -1.51 -23.52 30.34
CA VAL A 94 -1.57 -22.99 28.97
C VAL A 94 -3.03 -22.97 28.54
N ALA A 95 -3.62 -21.77 28.41
CA ALA A 95 -4.90 -21.57 27.76
C ALA A 95 -4.69 -20.64 26.57
N GLY A 96 -4.64 -21.22 25.37
CA GLY A 96 -4.54 -20.44 24.15
C GLY A 96 -5.82 -19.64 23.91
N THR A 97 -5.76 -18.34 24.15
CA THR A 97 -6.67 -17.37 23.54
C THR A 97 -5.89 -16.66 22.45
N GLY A 98 -6.38 -16.73 21.21
CA GLY A 98 -5.76 -16.02 20.10
C GLY A 98 -5.76 -14.52 20.41
N SER A 99 -4.58 -13.96 20.63
CA SER A 99 -4.40 -12.52 20.74
C SER A 99 -4.60 -11.92 19.36
N GLN A 100 -5.87 -11.70 18.98
CA GLN A 100 -6.20 -10.70 17.96
C GLN A 100 -5.59 -9.39 18.44
N ALA A 101 -4.47 -9.02 17.85
CA ALA A 101 -3.71 -7.84 18.23
C ALA A 101 -4.46 -6.61 17.71
N THR A 102 -5.51 -6.20 18.42
CA THR A 102 -6.18 -4.93 18.17
C THR A 102 -5.17 -3.79 18.17
N ALA A 103 -5.41 -2.76 17.35
CA ALA A 103 -4.63 -1.53 17.33
C ALA A 103 -4.33 -1.02 18.76
N PRO A 104 -3.14 -0.46 19.05
CA PRO A 104 -2.84 0.16 20.33
C PRO A 104 -3.92 1.19 20.68
N ARG A 105 -4.30 1.25 21.96
CA ARG A 105 -5.53 1.94 22.41
C ARG A 105 -5.69 3.38 21.91
N GLY A 106 -4.60 4.11 21.66
CA GLY A 106 -4.65 5.44 21.03
C GLY A 106 -5.31 5.39 19.65
N ALA A 107 -4.73 4.66 18.70
CA ALA A 107 -5.17 4.63 17.31
C ALA A 107 -6.64 4.21 17.14
N ALA A 108 -7.09 3.24 17.94
CA ALA A 108 -8.50 2.85 17.98
C ALA A 108 -9.42 3.99 18.47
N VAL A 109 -9.02 4.71 19.54
CA VAL A 109 -9.77 5.87 20.06
C VAL A 109 -9.74 7.05 19.09
N LEU A 110 -8.62 7.29 18.39
CA LEU A 110 -8.51 8.30 17.35
C LEU A 110 -9.45 7.99 16.18
N LEU A 111 -9.43 6.75 15.68
CA LEU A 111 -10.31 6.30 14.60
C LEU A 111 -11.80 6.32 14.99
N ASP A 112 -12.16 5.94 16.23
CA ASP A 112 -13.53 6.08 16.73
C ASP A 112 -13.98 7.56 16.78
N ARG A 113 -13.08 8.49 17.11
CA ARG A 113 -13.35 9.94 17.04
C ARG A 113 -13.52 10.44 15.60
N ILE A 114 -12.63 10.06 14.68
CA ILE A 114 -12.71 10.39 13.25
C ILE A 114 -14.03 9.86 12.69
N ALA A 115 -14.37 8.60 12.97
CA ALA A 115 -15.63 7.99 12.56
C ALA A 115 -16.85 8.75 13.09
N SER A 116 -16.81 9.21 14.35
CA SER A 116 -17.89 9.98 14.99
C SER A 116 -18.08 11.40 14.43
N VAL A 117 -17.06 11.94 13.74
CA VAL A 117 -17.16 13.19 12.96
C VAL A 117 -17.68 12.88 11.56
N ALA A 118 -17.09 11.89 10.87
CA ALA A 118 -17.47 11.49 9.52
C ALA A 118 -18.93 11.05 9.42
N GLU A 119 -19.49 10.40 10.45
CA GLU A 119 -20.91 10.00 10.52
C GLU A 119 -21.88 11.19 10.56
N LYS A 120 -21.39 12.40 10.91
CA LYS A 120 -22.16 13.65 11.04
C LYS A 120 -21.93 14.63 9.90
N SER A 121 -21.05 14.31 8.95
CA SER A 121 -20.84 15.10 7.74
C SER A 121 -22.10 15.10 6.87
N ASP A 122 -22.32 16.18 6.13
CA ASP A 122 -23.48 16.30 5.23
C ASP A 122 -23.46 15.21 4.14
N GLU A 123 -24.61 14.57 3.93
CA GLU A 123 -24.76 13.54 2.90
C GLU A 123 -24.91 14.19 1.53
N GLN A 124 -24.02 13.84 0.60
CA GLN A 124 -24.08 14.31 -0.79
C GLN A 124 -24.89 13.32 -1.63
N THR A 125 -25.78 13.82 -2.48
CA THR A 125 -26.43 12.98 -3.50
C THR A 125 -25.55 12.94 -4.75
N VAL A 126 -25.15 11.74 -5.15
CA VAL A 126 -24.33 11.50 -6.34
C VAL A 126 -25.07 10.57 -7.28
N THR A 127 -25.33 11.01 -8.51
CA THR A 127 -26.09 10.25 -9.52
C THR A 127 -25.17 9.50 -10.48
N GLY A 128 -25.71 8.50 -11.19
CA GLY A 128 -24.93 7.65 -12.09
C GLY A 128 -24.39 8.36 -13.33
N ASP A 129 -24.92 9.52 -13.69
CA ASP A 129 -24.49 10.30 -14.86
C ASP A 129 -23.41 11.34 -14.54
N GLN A 130 -23.05 11.48 -13.25
CA GLN A 130 -22.06 12.43 -12.76
C GLN A 130 -20.64 11.84 -12.62
N PHE A 131 -19.69 12.70 -12.28
CA PHE A 131 -18.31 12.37 -12.00
C PHE A 131 -17.93 12.82 -10.58
N VAL A 132 -17.15 12.00 -9.89
CA VAL A 132 -16.42 12.44 -8.70
C VAL A 132 -15.14 13.11 -9.17
N TYR A 133 -14.98 14.39 -8.84
CA TYR A 133 -13.76 15.16 -9.04
C TYR A 133 -12.92 15.14 -7.77
N VAL A 134 -11.63 14.86 -7.90
CA VAL A 134 -10.64 14.99 -6.81
C VAL A 134 -9.41 15.70 -7.33
N ARG A 135 -8.90 16.66 -6.55
CA ARG A 135 -7.63 17.34 -6.79
C ARG A 135 -6.68 17.10 -5.63
N THR A 136 -5.50 16.61 -5.96
CA THR A 136 -4.42 16.30 -5.01
C THR A 136 -3.14 17.03 -5.40
N LEU A 137 -2.34 17.36 -4.40
CA LEU A 137 -0.91 17.62 -4.56
C LEU A 137 -0.18 16.32 -4.22
N GLN A 138 0.78 15.88 -5.04
CA GLN A 138 1.47 14.60 -4.86
C GLN A 138 2.98 14.74 -5.08
N SER A 139 3.76 14.18 -4.15
CA SER A 139 5.19 13.94 -4.32
C SER A 139 5.40 12.43 -4.37
N VAL A 140 6.02 11.94 -5.43
CA VAL A 140 6.12 10.51 -5.74
C VAL A 140 7.58 10.12 -5.94
N ASN A 141 7.92 8.83 -5.80
CA ASN A 141 9.29 8.39 -6.00
C ASN A 141 9.68 8.45 -7.49
N GLU A 142 10.52 9.41 -7.86
CA GLU A 142 11.18 9.57 -9.16
C GLU A 142 12.52 8.82 -9.26
N GLY A 143 12.87 8.01 -8.25
CA GLY A 143 14.08 7.18 -8.26
C GLY A 143 14.05 6.15 -9.39
N GLU A 144 15.23 5.77 -9.86
CA GLU A 144 15.37 4.64 -10.79
C GLU A 144 14.96 3.33 -10.11
N TYR A 145 14.50 2.38 -10.92
CA TYR A 145 14.14 1.05 -10.45
C TYR A 145 15.33 0.36 -9.75
N GLY A 146 15.12 -0.23 -8.56
CA GLY A 146 16.19 -0.81 -7.74
C GLY A 146 17.23 0.20 -7.23
N GLY A 147 16.95 1.50 -7.37
CA GLY A 147 17.83 2.59 -6.97
C GLY A 147 17.38 3.30 -5.69
N PRO A 148 18.15 4.30 -5.23
CA PRO A 148 17.74 5.15 -4.12
C PRO A 148 16.45 5.91 -4.46
N ALA A 149 15.55 6.00 -3.49
CA ALA A 149 14.33 6.80 -3.63
C ALA A 149 14.69 8.29 -3.79
N LYS A 150 14.09 8.91 -4.80
CA LYS A 150 14.18 10.34 -5.08
C LYS A 150 12.77 10.88 -5.07
N LEU A 151 12.34 11.43 -3.93
CA LEU A 151 11.02 12.06 -3.85
C LEU A 151 10.98 13.28 -4.80
N GLY A 152 10.03 13.28 -5.72
CA GLY A 152 9.78 14.37 -6.65
C GLY A 152 9.21 15.62 -5.98
N GLU A 153 9.35 16.76 -6.66
CA GLU A 153 8.69 17.99 -6.24
C GLU A 153 7.16 17.81 -6.27
N PRO A 154 6.38 18.45 -5.36
CA PRO A 154 4.94 18.27 -5.32
C PRO A 154 4.24 18.78 -6.60
N GLY A 155 3.58 17.89 -7.35
CA GLY A 155 2.78 18.19 -8.54
C GLY A 155 1.27 18.17 -8.27
N GLU A 156 0.49 19.03 -8.94
CA GLU A 156 -0.98 18.95 -8.90
C GLU A 156 -1.50 17.88 -9.87
N ARG A 157 -2.30 16.95 -9.34
CA ARG A 157 -3.04 15.92 -10.08
C ARG A 157 -4.53 16.10 -9.87
N GLU A 158 -5.29 16.07 -10.96
CA GLU A 158 -6.75 16.10 -10.94
C GLU A 158 -7.32 14.83 -11.57
N VAL A 159 -8.42 14.33 -11.02
CA VAL A 159 -9.13 13.14 -11.47
C VAL A 159 -10.62 13.41 -11.59
N TRP A 160 -11.25 12.81 -12.61
CA TRP A 160 -12.69 12.70 -12.78
C TRP A 160 -13.08 11.23 -12.94
N MET A 161 -13.77 10.62 -11.97
CA MET A 161 -14.22 9.22 -12.00
C MET A 161 -15.72 9.09 -12.25
N THR A 162 -16.11 8.32 -13.28
CA THR A 162 -17.51 8.12 -13.65
C THR A 162 -18.29 7.34 -12.59
N GLN A 163 -19.50 7.81 -12.27
CA GLN A 163 -20.36 7.21 -11.25
C GLN A 163 -21.37 6.20 -11.81
N LYS A 164 -21.27 5.88 -13.11
CA LYS A 164 -22.14 4.91 -13.79
C LYS A 164 -22.16 3.56 -13.06
N PRO A 165 -23.36 3.00 -12.78
CA PRO A 165 -23.48 1.80 -11.95
C PRO A 165 -23.08 0.51 -12.68
N GLY A 166 -23.27 0.47 -14.01
CA GLY A 166 -22.91 -0.68 -14.84
C GLY A 166 -21.42 -0.75 -15.21
N PRO A 167 -20.97 -1.84 -15.85
CA PRO A 167 -19.64 -1.93 -16.45
C PRO A 167 -19.36 -0.77 -17.43
N VAL A 168 -18.17 -0.17 -17.36
CA VAL A 168 -17.74 0.93 -18.24
C VAL A 168 -16.34 0.68 -18.81
N ILE A 169 -16.12 1.09 -20.06
CA ILE A 169 -14.79 1.07 -20.71
C ILE A 169 -14.04 2.35 -20.32
N ASP A 170 -14.67 3.51 -20.51
CA ASP A 170 -14.13 4.81 -20.09
C ASP A 170 -14.51 5.06 -18.62
N GLU A 171 -13.54 4.86 -17.72
CA GLU A 171 -13.72 5.05 -16.28
C GLU A 171 -13.60 6.52 -15.87
N GLY A 172 -12.80 7.31 -16.58
CA GLY A 172 -12.47 8.65 -16.14
C GLY A 172 -11.38 9.36 -16.91
N LEU A 173 -10.83 10.40 -16.29
CA LEU A 173 -9.81 11.27 -16.85
C LEU A 173 -8.85 11.73 -15.74
N ILE A 174 -7.56 11.77 -16.05
CA ILE A 174 -6.52 12.44 -15.24
C ILE A 174 -6.12 13.75 -15.95
N HIS A 175 -5.81 14.78 -15.17
CA HIS A 175 -5.05 15.94 -15.62
C HIS A 175 -3.84 16.16 -14.70
N GLU A 176 -2.64 16.14 -15.29
CA GLU A 176 -1.34 16.20 -14.62
C GLU A 176 -0.29 16.71 -15.63
N ASP A 177 0.70 17.49 -15.18
CA ASP A 177 1.72 18.12 -16.04
C ASP A 177 1.17 18.89 -17.26
N GLY A 178 -0.01 19.50 -17.11
CA GLY A 178 -0.71 20.23 -18.17
C GLY A 178 -1.24 19.35 -19.31
N ARG A 179 -1.32 18.03 -19.10
CA ARG A 179 -1.79 17.03 -20.06
C ARG A 179 -2.99 16.27 -19.51
N TYR A 180 -3.82 15.77 -20.41
CA TYR A 180 -4.98 14.95 -20.07
C TYR A 180 -4.75 13.50 -20.49
N TYR A 181 -4.96 12.57 -19.56
CA TYR A 181 -4.79 11.13 -19.80
C TYR A 181 -6.12 10.41 -19.54
N PRO A 182 -6.69 9.68 -20.51
CA PRO A 182 -7.91 8.92 -20.30
C PRO A 182 -7.65 7.74 -19.36
N ILE A 183 -8.58 7.50 -18.42
CA ILE A 183 -8.65 6.26 -17.64
C ILE A 183 -9.62 5.36 -18.41
N THR A 184 -9.10 4.40 -19.17
CA THR A 184 -9.90 3.46 -19.96
C THR A 184 -9.39 2.03 -19.75
N VAL A 185 -10.26 1.04 -19.94
CA VAL A 185 -9.91 -0.38 -19.81
C VAL A 185 -8.83 -0.75 -20.83
N GLY A 186 -7.69 -1.23 -20.33
CA GLY A 186 -6.66 -1.82 -21.17
C GLY A 186 -7.09 -3.17 -21.70
N VAL A 187 -7.07 -3.33 -23.03
CA VAL A 187 -7.19 -4.64 -23.68
C VAL A 187 -5.95 -4.96 -24.49
N PRO A 188 -5.60 -6.25 -24.65
CA PRO A 188 -4.64 -6.69 -25.65
C PRO A 188 -5.13 -6.37 -27.06
N ASP A 189 -4.20 -6.10 -27.98
CA ASP A 189 -4.51 -5.83 -29.39
C ASP A 189 -5.38 -6.95 -30.00
N GLY A 190 -6.53 -6.57 -30.54
CA GLY A 190 -7.49 -7.48 -31.18
C GLY A 190 -8.59 -8.04 -30.27
N GLU A 191 -8.56 -7.78 -28.95
CA GLU A 191 -9.63 -8.17 -28.03
C GLU A 191 -10.69 -7.07 -27.89
N THR A 192 -11.92 -7.46 -27.51
CA THR A 192 -13.03 -6.50 -27.28
C THR A 192 -13.04 -6.06 -25.81
N PRO A 193 -13.00 -4.75 -25.51
CA PRO A 193 -13.09 -4.25 -24.14
C PRO A 193 -14.35 -4.70 -23.41
N VAL A 194 -14.15 -5.39 -22.29
CA VAL A 194 -15.19 -5.64 -21.29
C VAL A 194 -15.05 -4.58 -20.21
N GLY A 195 -16.10 -3.80 -19.96
CA GLY A 195 -16.04 -2.72 -18.99
C GLY A 195 -15.80 -3.20 -17.55
N TYR A 196 -15.13 -2.39 -16.72
CA TYR A 196 -15.01 -2.70 -15.28
C TYR A 196 -16.33 -2.40 -14.55
N PRO A 197 -16.90 -3.36 -13.79
CA PRO A 197 -18.07 -3.12 -12.94
C PRO A 197 -17.71 -2.17 -11.78
N ALA A 198 -18.72 -1.65 -11.09
CA ALA A 198 -18.48 -0.94 -9.82
C ALA A 198 -17.99 -1.94 -8.76
N GLY A 199 -16.97 -1.56 -7.98
CA GLY A 199 -16.28 -2.44 -7.05
C GLY A 199 -15.11 -1.74 -6.35
N LEU A 200 -14.31 -2.47 -5.57
CA LEU A 200 -13.06 -1.94 -4.99
C LEU A 200 -12.15 -1.32 -6.07
N ASN A 201 -12.04 -1.98 -7.24
CA ASN A 201 -11.28 -1.48 -8.38
C ASN A 201 -11.98 -0.35 -9.15
N ARG A 202 -13.24 -0.01 -8.91
CA ARG A 202 -13.89 1.16 -9.52
C ARG A 202 -15.00 1.67 -8.58
N PRO A 203 -14.63 2.39 -7.51
CA PRO A 203 -15.59 2.80 -6.50
C PRO A 203 -16.54 3.85 -7.08
N THR A 204 -17.84 3.57 -6.98
CA THR A 204 -18.89 4.57 -7.19
C THR A 204 -19.58 4.88 -5.86
N TYR A 205 -20.16 6.06 -5.73
CA TYR A 205 -20.93 6.44 -4.53
C TYR A 205 -22.03 5.43 -4.21
N ALA A 206 -22.73 4.93 -5.24
CA ALA A 206 -23.75 3.89 -5.08
C ALA A 206 -23.17 2.55 -4.59
N TRP A 207 -21.98 2.15 -5.04
CA TRP A 207 -21.31 0.96 -4.53
C TRP A 207 -20.81 1.17 -3.09
N LEU A 208 -20.19 2.32 -2.78
CA LEU A 208 -19.78 2.70 -1.42
C LEU A 208 -20.96 2.72 -0.44
N ALA A 209 -22.13 3.21 -0.88
CA ALA A 209 -23.36 3.22 -0.08
C ALA A 209 -23.98 1.83 0.11
N SER A 210 -23.60 0.85 -0.72
CA SER A 210 -24.03 -0.55 -0.60
C SER A 210 -23.14 -1.39 0.35
N LEU A 211 -22.02 -0.83 0.81
CA LEU A 211 -21.09 -1.53 1.70
C LEU A 211 -21.71 -1.73 3.10
N PRO A 212 -21.43 -2.87 3.78
CA PRO A 212 -21.86 -3.07 5.16
C PRO A 212 -21.27 -2.00 6.08
N THR A 213 -22.09 -1.46 6.99
CA THR A 213 -21.64 -0.48 7.99
C THR A 213 -21.18 -1.10 9.31
N ASP A 214 -21.33 -2.42 9.46
CA ASP A 214 -20.73 -3.19 10.56
C ASP A 214 -19.23 -3.44 10.26
N PRO A 215 -18.29 -3.02 11.14
CA PRO A 215 -16.85 -3.07 10.86
C PRO A 215 -16.33 -4.46 10.50
N ASP A 216 -16.75 -5.50 11.22
CA ASP A 216 -16.23 -6.85 11.00
C ASP A 216 -16.82 -7.46 9.72
N THR A 217 -18.07 -7.14 9.39
CA THR A 217 -18.70 -7.53 8.11
C THR A 217 -18.10 -6.76 6.92
N LEU A 218 -17.73 -5.49 7.11
CA LEU A 218 -17.04 -4.69 6.12
C LEU A 218 -15.65 -5.24 5.81
N LEU A 219 -14.84 -5.55 6.84
CA LEU A 219 -13.53 -6.18 6.65
C LEU A 219 -13.64 -7.53 5.92
N ARG A 220 -14.59 -8.40 6.30
CA ARG A 220 -14.84 -9.66 5.56
C ARG A 220 -15.24 -9.42 4.10
N ARG A 221 -16.04 -8.38 3.83
CA ARG A 221 -16.44 -8.02 2.46
C ARG A 221 -15.24 -7.55 1.64
N LEU A 222 -14.42 -6.64 2.17
CA LEU A 222 -13.22 -6.13 1.52
C LEU A 222 -12.20 -7.26 1.28
N ALA A 223 -11.88 -8.07 2.30
CA ALA A 223 -10.98 -9.21 2.17
C ALA A 223 -11.40 -10.20 1.06
N THR A 224 -12.71 -10.39 0.86
CA THR A 224 -13.27 -11.23 -0.21
C THR A 224 -13.09 -10.59 -1.60
N GLU A 225 -13.19 -9.26 -1.74
CA GLU A 225 -12.92 -8.57 -3.01
C GLU A 225 -11.42 -8.52 -3.32
N ILE A 226 -10.60 -8.17 -2.33
CA ILE A 226 -9.13 -8.21 -2.40
C ILE A 226 -8.63 -9.59 -2.84
N SER A 227 -9.11 -10.66 -2.20
CA SER A 227 -8.68 -12.03 -2.53
C SER A 227 -9.01 -12.40 -3.98
N ARG A 228 -10.18 -12.01 -4.49
CA ARG A 228 -10.56 -12.25 -5.90
C ARG A 228 -9.70 -11.47 -6.89
N ASP A 229 -9.34 -10.24 -6.55
CA ASP A 229 -8.43 -9.43 -7.37
C ASP A 229 -7.02 -10.01 -7.38
N GLN A 230 -6.50 -10.39 -6.20
CA GLN A 230 -5.22 -11.08 -6.06
C GLN A 230 -5.19 -12.41 -6.82
N ASP A 231 -6.26 -13.20 -6.76
CA ASP A 231 -6.40 -14.45 -7.53
C ASP A 231 -6.45 -14.18 -9.04
N ALA A 232 -7.17 -13.15 -9.50
CA ALA A 232 -7.24 -12.77 -10.91
C ALA A 232 -5.91 -12.20 -11.46
N ARG A 233 -5.00 -11.79 -10.57
CA ARG A 233 -3.64 -11.34 -10.89
C ARG A 233 -2.56 -12.40 -10.61
N ASP A 234 -2.95 -13.65 -10.31
CA ASP A 234 -2.04 -14.74 -9.93
C ASP A 234 -1.06 -14.37 -8.79
N THR A 235 -1.50 -13.49 -7.87
CA THR A 235 -0.65 -12.96 -6.78
C THR A 235 -0.20 -14.09 -5.86
N PRO A 236 1.13 -14.32 -5.70
CA PRO A 236 1.65 -15.40 -4.86
C PRO A 236 1.16 -15.33 -3.42
N ALA A 237 1.00 -16.48 -2.76
CA ALA A 237 0.46 -16.54 -1.40
C ALA A 237 1.40 -15.88 -0.37
N GLU A 238 2.72 -15.93 -0.62
CA GLU A 238 3.76 -15.27 0.17
C GLU A 238 3.75 -13.73 0.09
N GLU A 239 3.05 -13.15 -0.88
CA GLU A 239 2.91 -11.69 -1.03
C GLU A 239 1.68 -11.11 -0.32
N ARG A 240 0.76 -11.95 0.15
CA ARG A 240 -0.52 -11.52 0.72
C ARG A 240 -0.36 -11.28 2.23
N ASP A 241 -0.57 -10.04 2.67
CA ASP A 241 -0.76 -9.69 4.09
C ASP A 241 -2.19 -9.15 4.20
N PRO A 242 -3.19 -9.96 4.61
CA PRO A 242 -4.59 -9.54 4.63
C PRO A 242 -4.86 -8.30 5.47
N ASP A 243 -4.03 -8.03 6.49
CA ASP A 243 -4.15 -6.85 7.35
C ASP A 243 -3.52 -5.62 6.68
N GLN A 244 -2.42 -5.77 5.93
CA GLN A 244 -1.88 -4.69 5.07
C GLN A 244 -2.81 -4.39 3.91
N ASP A 245 -3.24 -5.43 3.17
CA ASP A 245 -4.11 -5.31 2.00
C ASP A 245 -5.43 -4.63 2.40
N ALA A 246 -5.99 -4.96 3.58
CA ALA A 246 -7.19 -4.30 4.10
C ALA A 246 -6.93 -2.84 4.51
N PHE A 247 -5.76 -2.52 5.08
CA PHE A 247 -5.38 -1.14 5.38
C PHE A 247 -5.26 -0.34 4.07
N GLU A 248 -4.43 -0.77 3.14
CA GLU A 248 -4.24 -0.12 1.83
C GLU A 248 -5.56 0.07 1.07
N ALA A 249 -6.40 -0.97 1.00
CA ALA A 249 -7.72 -0.88 0.36
C ALA A 249 -8.63 0.18 1.01
N ILE A 250 -8.60 0.35 2.34
CA ILE A 250 -9.32 1.43 3.00
C ILE A 250 -8.71 2.79 2.61
N GLY A 251 -7.37 2.94 2.67
CA GLY A 251 -6.67 4.17 2.30
C GLY A 251 -6.97 4.65 0.88
N GLU A 252 -6.94 3.74 -0.10
CA GLU A 252 -7.28 4.00 -1.50
C GLU A 252 -8.72 4.54 -1.64
N LEU A 253 -9.69 3.95 -0.93
CA LEU A 253 -11.08 4.43 -0.90
C LEU A 253 -11.20 5.81 -0.23
N LEU A 254 -10.39 6.10 0.79
CA LEU A 254 -10.36 7.43 1.42
C LEU A 254 -9.80 8.50 0.46
N ARG A 255 -8.74 8.18 -0.30
CA ARG A 255 -7.99 9.18 -1.08
C ARG A 255 -8.83 9.84 -2.18
N GLU A 256 -9.37 9.04 -3.11
CA GLU A 256 -9.93 9.52 -4.39
C GLU A 256 -11.45 9.36 -4.54
N THR A 257 -12.20 9.32 -3.43
CA THR A 257 -13.68 9.24 -3.47
C THR A 257 -14.37 10.39 -2.73
N VAL A 258 -15.61 10.70 -3.14
CA VAL A 258 -16.63 11.31 -2.26
C VAL A 258 -17.36 10.17 -1.58
N MET A 259 -17.40 10.17 -0.25
CA MET A 259 -17.78 9.00 0.53
C MET A 259 -19.07 9.22 1.32
N PRO A 260 -20.04 8.28 1.29
CA PRO A 260 -21.23 8.37 2.14
C PRO A 260 -20.85 8.44 3.63
N PRO A 261 -21.43 9.36 4.44
CA PRO A 261 -21.04 9.58 5.84
C PRO A 261 -20.99 8.31 6.70
N LYS A 262 -21.98 7.41 6.53
CA LYS A 262 -22.05 6.12 7.25
C LYS A 262 -20.97 5.13 6.80
N THR A 263 -20.66 5.10 5.51
CA THR A 263 -19.58 4.26 4.95
C THR A 263 -18.22 4.77 5.43
N ALA A 264 -18.01 6.08 5.47
CA ALA A 264 -16.81 6.70 6.03
C ALA A 264 -16.59 6.28 7.49
N ALA A 265 -17.62 6.46 8.33
CA ALA A 265 -17.57 6.04 9.72
C ALA A 265 -17.30 4.53 9.90
N ALA A 266 -17.90 3.70 9.05
CA ALA A 266 -17.67 2.25 9.06
C ALA A 266 -16.23 1.87 8.66
N LEU A 267 -15.65 2.51 7.65
CA LEU A 267 -14.27 2.29 7.20
C LEU A 267 -13.24 2.68 8.27
N TYR A 268 -13.43 3.81 8.98
CA TYR A 268 -12.57 4.17 10.11
C TYR A 268 -12.70 3.20 11.29
N LYS A 269 -13.93 2.79 11.65
CA LYS A 269 -14.17 1.76 12.68
C LYS A 269 -13.61 0.39 12.27
N ALA A 270 -13.58 0.07 10.97
CA ALA A 270 -12.95 -1.13 10.42
C ALA A 270 -11.42 -1.06 10.52
N ALA A 271 -10.80 0.06 10.13
CA ALA A 271 -9.35 0.27 10.29
C ALA A 271 -8.90 0.11 11.76
N ALA A 272 -9.73 0.51 12.73
CA ALA A 272 -9.44 0.35 14.16
C ALA A 272 -9.37 -1.12 14.64
N ARG A 273 -9.88 -2.07 13.84
CA ARG A 273 -9.79 -3.52 14.08
C ARG A 273 -8.56 -4.16 13.44
N ILE A 274 -7.90 -3.49 12.49
CA ILE A 274 -6.76 -4.04 11.76
C ILE A 274 -5.52 -4.12 12.68
N PRO A 275 -4.90 -5.30 12.83
CA PRO A 275 -3.64 -5.46 13.53
C PRO A 275 -2.50 -4.61 12.96
N GLY A 276 -1.71 -4.02 13.86
CA GLY A 276 -0.55 -3.19 13.51
C GLY A 276 -0.87 -1.72 13.21
N VAL A 277 -2.14 -1.33 13.07
CA VAL A 277 -2.54 0.08 12.96
C VAL A 277 -2.19 0.82 14.25
N SER A 278 -1.57 1.99 14.12
CA SER A 278 -0.96 2.77 15.21
C SER A 278 -1.09 4.28 14.95
N GLU A 279 -0.89 5.12 15.96
CA GLU A 279 -0.86 6.58 15.77
C GLU A 279 0.49 7.03 15.21
N ASP A 280 0.48 8.11 14.44
CA ASP A 280 1.65 8.90 14.07
C ASP A 280 1.36 10.36 14.49
N PRO A 281 1.91 10.87 15.60
CA PRO A 281 1.38 12.08 16.25
C PRO A 281 1.67 13.38 15.51
N ASP A 282 2.57 13.38 14.52
CA ASP A 282 2.97 14.57 13.75
C ASP A 282 3.31 14.18 12.31
N ALA A 283 2.28 13.93 11.50
CA ALA A 283 2.42 13.57 10.10
C ALA A 283 2.23 14.81 9.21
N VAL A 284 3.02 14.90 8.11
CA VAL A 284 3.04 16.08 7.24
C VAL A 284 2.68 15.71 5.81
N ASP A 285 1.61 16.30 5.28
CA ASP A 285 1.12 16.02 3.93
C ASP A 285 1.98 16.67 2.82
N ALA A 286 1.66 16.42 1.55
CA ALA A 286 2.40 17.02 0.43
C ALA A 286 2.31 18.56 0.36
N ALA A 287 1.30 19.17 0.99
CA ALA A 287 1.10 20.61 1.05
C ALA A 287 1.76 21.25 2.30
N GLY A 288 2.49 20.46 3.11
CA GLY A 288 3.13 20.92 4.34
C GLY A 288 2.18 21.11 5.52
N ARG A 289 0.94 20.60 5.44
CA ARG A 289 -0.01 20.64 6.56
C ARG A 289 0.36 19.54 7.56
N HIS A 290 0.54 19.93 8.82
CA HIS A 290 0.72 19.02 9.94
C HIS A 290 -0.63 18.47 10.41
N GLY A 291 -0.69 17.17 10.67
CA GLY A 291 -1.89 16.48 11.12
C GLY A 291 -1.58 15.29 12.02
N ILE A 292 -2.63 14.75 12.65
CA ILE A 292 -2.54 13.53 13.44
C ILE A 292 -2.73 12.35 12.49
N GLY A 293 -1.77 11.43 12.49
CA GLY A 293 -1.73 10.30 11.58
C GLY A 293 -2.26 8.98 12.16
N VAL A 294 -2.79 8.15 11.28
CA VAL A 294 -3.10 6.73 11.52
C VAL A 294 -2.28 5.91 10.53
N ALA A 295 -1.50 4.95 11.01
CA ALA A 295 -0.45 4.33 10.21
C ALA A 295 -0.21 2.85 10.52
N ARG A 296 0.16 2.09 9.48
CA ARG A 296 0.58 0.67 9.57
C ARG A 296 1.94 0.49 8.89
N ASP A 297 2.75 -0.40 9.47
CA ASP A 297 4.05 -0.80 8.95
C ASP A 297 3.89 -2.01 8.02
N ASP A 298 4.21 -1.88 6.73
CA ASP A 298 4.52 -3.05 5.91
C ASP A 298 5.96 -3.49 6.24
N THR A 299 6.07 -4.41 7.19
CA THR A 299 7.36 -4.95 7.63
C THR A 299 8.12 -5.70 6.53
N ARG A 300 7.40 -6.26 5.54
CA ARG A 300 7.94 -7.00 4.39
C ARG A 300 8.54 -6.00 3.40
N ALA A 301 7.75 -5.04 2.90
CA ALA A 301 8.22 -3.97 2.00
C ALA A 301 9.24 -3.03 2.68
N GLY A 302 9.19 -2.88 4.00
CA GLY A 302 10.13 -2.06 4.77
C GLY A 302 9.76 -0.59 4.86
N TRP A 303 8.49 -0.24 4.61
CA TRP A 303 7.94 1.10 4.77
C TRP A 303 6.72 1.13 5.69
N ARG A 304 6.31 2.34 6.07
CA ARG A 304 5.09 2.64 6.82
C ARG A 304 4.28 3.66 6.04
N THR A 305 2.98 3.42 5.93
CA THR A 305 2.01 4.34 5.32
C THR A 305 1.20 4.99 6.44
N ALA A 306 1.08 6.31 6.42
CA ALA A 306 0.33 7.10 7.40
C ALA A 306 -0.73 7.96 6.71
N TRP A 307 -2.00 7.73 7.01
CA TRP A 307 -3.11 8.62 6.65
C TRP A 307 -3.12 9.82 7.60
N ILE A 308 -3.26 11.02 7.07
CA ILE A 308 -3.07 12.27 7.79
C ILE A 308 -4.43 12.94 7.97
N PHE A 309 -4.79 13.29 9.21
CA PHE A 309 -6.04 13.97 9.54
C PHE A 309 -5.76 15.33 10.18
N ASP A 310 -6.61 16.32 9.89
CA ASP A 310 -6.53 17.61 10.56
C ASP A 310 -6.72 17.43 12.07
N SER A 311 -5.81 18.01 12.86
CA SER A 311 -5.81 17.85 14.32
C SER A 311 -7.06 18.38 15.03
N THR A 312 -7.79 19.30 14.37
CA THR A 312 -8.97 19.99 14.91
C THR A 312 -10.27 19.46 14.30
N THR A 313 -10.35 19.37 12.96
CA THR A 313 -11.58 18.96 12.25
C THR A 313 -11.69 17.44 12.07
N LEU A 314 -10.57 16.71 12.19
CA LEU A 314 -10.46 15.27 11.87
C LEU A 314 -10.78 14.92 10.40
N GLU A 315 -10.72 15.90 9.50
CA GLU A 315 -10.85 15.69 8.06
C GLU A 315 -9.58 15.02 7.49
N TYR A 316 -9.73 14.08 6.56
CA TYR A 316 -8.59 13.45 5.86
C TYR A 316 -7.90 14.47 4.95
N LEU A 317 -6.63 14.75 5.24
CA LEU A 317 -5.78 15.69 4.52
C LEU A 317 -4.95 15.02 3.42
N GLY A 318 -4.60 13.75 3.54
CA GLY A 318 -3.71 13.05 2.61
C GLY A 318 -3.03 11.85 3.25
N GLU A 319 -1.92 11.40 2.67
CA GLU A 319 -1.10 10.33 3.22
C GLU A 319 0.40 10.56 2.98
N GLN A 320 1.26 9.92 3.77
CA GLN A 320 2.70 9.85 3.52
C GLN A 320 3.21 8.42 3.74
N SER A 321 4.21 8.02 2.96
CA SER A 321 4.92 6.76 3.15
C SER A 321 6.42 6.98 3.31
N TYR A 322 7.05 6.27 4.25
CA TYR A 322 8.48 6.38 4.53
C TYR A 322 9.11 5.06 4.99
N LEU A 323 10.42 4.90 4.75
CA LEU A 323 11.17 3.70 5.13
C LEU A 323 11.26 3.54 6.65
N ILE A 324 10.93 2.35 7.18
CA ILE A 324 11.07 2.01 8.61
C ILE A 324 12.41 1.34 8.96
N ARG A 325 13.15 0.91 7.94
CA ARG A 325 14.49 0.29 8.01
C ARG A 325 15.35 0.78 6.86
N ASP A 326 16.66 0.56 6.94
CA ASP A 326 17.55 0.76 5.79
C ASP A 326 17.21 -0.26 4.69
N THR A 327 17.18 0.21 3.44
CA THR A 327 16.92 -0.57 2.22
C THR A 327 17.78 -0.01 1.06
N GLU A 328 17.66 -0.58 -0.14
CA GLU A 328 18.32 -0.04 -1.34
C GLU A 328 17.73 1.33 -1.74
N MET A 329 16.45 1.56 -1.45
CA MET A 329 15.79 2.86 -1.61
C MET A 329 16.32 3.94 -0.65
N GLY A 330 17.00 3.60 0.44
CA GLY A 330 17.60 4.61 1.31
C GLY A 330 17.68 4.24 2.79
N LYS A 331 17.76 5.28 3.63
CA LYS A 331 17.87 5.13 5.08
C LYS A 331 16.50 5.09 5.74
N LYS A 332 16.43 4.49 6.94
CA LYS A 332 15.26 4.65 7.80
C LYS A 332 14.88 6.14 7.91
N GLY A 333 13.61 6.46 7.66
CA GLY A 333 13.05 7.80 7.66
C GLY A 333 13.06 8.51 6.29
N THR A 334 13.66 7.91 5.24
CA THR A 334 13.53 8.46 3.87
C THR A 334 12.06 8.41 3.42
N PRO A 335 11.47 9.54 3.00
CA PRO A 335 10.11 9.56 2.45
C PRO A 335 10.10 8.98 1.02
N ILE A 336 9.05 8.23 0.71
CA ILE A 336 8.86 7.51 -0.56
C ILE A 336 7.73 8.16 -1.37
N SER A 337 6.65 8.56 -0.69
CA SER A 337 5.53 9.27 -1.28
C SER A 337 4.88 10.21 -0.25
N LYS A 338 4.23 11.26 -0.76
CA LYS A 338 3.30 12.12 -0.02
C LYS A 338 2.15 12.51 -0.93
N SER A 339 0.95 12.62 -0.36
CA SER A 339 -0.19 13.26 -1.01
C SER A 339 -0.82 14.28 -0.06
N ALA A 340 -1.53 15.25 -0.64
CA ALA A 340 -2.42 16.16 0.05
C ALA A 340 -3.68 16.33 -0.81
N VAL A 341 -4.85 15.99 -0.27
CA VAL A 341 -6.12 16.30 -0.91
C VAL A 341 -6.39 17.79 -0.74
N LEU A 342 -6.56 18.47 -1.87
CA LEU A 342 -6.84 19.90 -1.95
C LEU A 342 -8.33 20.17 -2.12
N GLU A 343 -9.04 19.30 -2.86
CA GLU A 343 -10.45 19.49 -3.20
C GLU A 343 -11.11 18.16 -3.58
N ARG A 344 -12.38 17.98 -3.21
CA ARG A 344 -13.27 16.90 -3.65
C ARG A 344 -14.61 17.52 -4.05
N ALA A 345 -15.20 17.08 -5.16
CA ALA A 345 -16.50 17.56 -5.61
C ALA A 345 -17.25 16.51 -6.43
N VAL A 346 -18.53 16.77 -6.67
CA VAL A 346 -19.34 16.09 -7.69
C VAL A 346 -19.54 17.09 -8.82
N VAL A 347 -19.31 16.67 -10.07
CA VAL A 347 -19.43 17.51 -11.27
C VAL A 347 -20.17 16.77 -12.37
N ASP A 348 -20.75 17.51 -13.31
CA ASP A 348 -21.66 16.95 -14.33
C ASP A 348 -20.90 16.57 -15.63
N ALA A 349 -19.66 17.05 -15.82
CA ALA A 349 -18.83 16.73 -16.98
C ALA A 349 -17.35 16.45 -16.67
N LEU A 350 -16.70 15.68 -17.56
CA LEU A 350 -15.23 15.58 -17.59
C LEU A 350 -14.61 16.96 -17.85
N ARG A 351 -13.48 17.25 -17.19
CA ARG A 351 -12.76 18.55 -17.22
C ARG A 351 -13.50 19.72 -16.54
N GLU A 352 -14.70 19.50 -16.02
CA GLU A 352 -15.37 20.49 -15.18
C GLU A 352 -14.70 20.56 -13.81
N ARG A 353 -14.31 21.75 -13.37
CA ARG A 353 -13.82 21.98 -12.01
C ARG A 353 -14.94 22.62 -11.18
N PRO A 354 -15.05 22.30 -9.88
CA PRO A 354 -16.01 22.95 -9.00
C PRO A 354 -15.85 24.47 -9.05
N SER A 355 -16.95 25.18 -9.27
CA SER A 355 -16.95 26.64 -9.23
C SER A 355 -16.71 27.11 -7.79
N LYS A 356 -15.71 27.97 -7.58
CA LYS A 356 -15.46 28.59 -6.27
C LYS A 356 -16.70 29.38 -5.81
N GLY A 357 -17.50 28.76 -4.94
CA GLY A 357 -18.66 29.38 -4.29
C GLY A 357 -20.01 28.99 -4.86
N LYS A 358 -20.46 27.75 -4.57
CA LYS A 358 -21.85 27.50 -4.18
C LYS A 358 -21.95 26.23 -3.33
N PRO A 359 -22.57 26.26 -2.14
CA PRO A 359 -22.97 25.02 -1.47
C PRO A 359 -24.04 24.33 -2.34
N SER A 360 -24.01 23.00 -2.35
CA SER A 360 -24.99 22.17 -3.06
C SER A 360 -26.40 22.61 -2.69
N THR A 361 -27.20 22.96 -3.71
CA THR A 361 -28.59 23.38 -3.49
C THR A 361 -29.44 22.13 -3.24
N THR A 362 -30.30 22.23 -2.23
CA THR A 362 -31.12 21.17 -1.59
C THR A 362 -31.91 20.30 -2.55
#